data_AF-A0A7C5XJW0-F1
#
_entry.id   AF-A0A7C5XJW0-F1
#
_cell.length_a   1.000
_cell.length_b   1.000
_cell.length_c   1.000
_cell.angle_alpha   90.00
_cell.angle_beta   90.00
_cell.angle_gamma   90.00
#
_symmetry.space_group_name_H-M   'P 1'
#
loop_
_entity.id
_entity.type
_entity.pdbx_description
1 polymer ?
#
loop_
_entity_poly.entity_id
_entity_poly.type
_entity_poly.pdbx_seq_one_letter_code
_entity_poly.pdbx_strand_id
1 'polypeptide(L)'
;MVVRELRLQVAEMRNQRDIGRCKARIDSYLLEKIGVAIGDIIEIVGNRSTAAIAWPAYPEDAGKPIIRMDGITRKNAEVSIGEYVTVRKAKVKVARTISLAPVSVKLHVQDENLYEFLKNRLIDLPVVQGDIIQLSLFGNPVNFMVVRSSPKGVVKIDYDTQIKLLKEPAPERTRIAYITYDDIGGLKEQVQRIRELVELPLKHPELFKRLGIEPPKGILLYGPPGCGKTLLAKAVANESDAYFISINGPEVMSKFYGESEARLREIFKKAEENAPAIIFIDELDSIAPKREEVTGEVERRVVAQLLALMD
;
A
#
# COMPACT_ATOMS: atom_id res chain seq x y z
N MET A 1 6.27 5.71 -36.37
CA MET A 1 5.38 4.56 -36.09
C MET A 1 4.58 4.90 -34.84
N VAL A 2 3.25 4.90 -34.90
CA VAL A 2 2.40 5.10 -33.72
C VAL A 2 2.48 3.84 -32.88
N VAL A 3 3.10 3.93 -31.70
CA VAL A 3 3.15 2.81 -30.76
C VAL A 3 1.79 2.75 -30.06
N ARG A 4 1.22 1.57 -29.86
CA ARG A 4 -0.11 1.44 -29.23
C ARG A 4 -0.06 1.41 -27.70
N GLU A 5 1.10 1.11 -27.14
CA GLU A 5 1.32 0.98 -25.70
C GLU A 5 2.76 1.33 -25.32
N LEU A 6 2.98 1.77 -24.08
CA LEU A 6 4.29 2.08 -23.53
C LEU A 6 4.58 1.15 -22.37
N ARG A 7 5.82 0.71 -22.27
CA ARG A 7 6.34 0.08 -21.05
C ARG A 7 7.08 1.14 -20.24
N LEU A 8 6.60 1.43 -19.03
CA LEU A 8 7.15 2.48 -18.17
C LEU A 8 7.53 1.90 -16.81
N GLN A 9 8.61 2.39 -16.22
CA GLN A 9 9.02 2.01 -14.88
C GLN A 9 8.22 2.79 -13.84
N VAL A 10 7.69 2.11 -12.83
CA VAL A 10 6.89 2.68 -11.75
C VAL A 10 7.78 3.44 -10.78
N ALA A 11 7.42 4.69 -10.53
CA ALA A 11 8.07 5.56 -9.56
C ALA A 11 7.03 6.18 -8.59
N GLU A 12 7.51 6.61 -7.44
CA GLU A 12 6.68 7.23 -6.40
C GLU A 12 6.19 8.64 -6.80
N MET A 13 4.96 8.98 -6.41
CA MET A 13 4.42 10.33 -6.51
C MET A 13 5.08 11.27 -5.49
N ARG A 14 5.61 12.41 -5.94
CA ARG A 14 6.31 13.35 -5.03
C ARG A 14 5.39 14.43 -4.43
N ASN A 15 4.31 14.76 -5.14
CA ASN A 15 3.42 15.84 -4.76
C ASN A 15 2.20 15.30 -4.02
N GLN A 16 2.07 15.68 -2.75
CA GLN A 16 0.95 15.24 -1.92
C GLN A 16 -0.42 15.68 -2.44
N ARG A 17 -0.49 16.75 -3.23
CA ARG A 17 -1.76 17.24 -3.81
C ARG A 17 -2.35 16.32 -4.88
N ASP A 18 -1.53 15.43 -5.44
CA ASP A 18 -1.95 14.50 -6.50
C ASP A 18 -2.37 13.12 -5.94
N ILE A 19 -2.10 12.84 -4.66
CA ILE A 19 -2.50 11.59 -3.99
C ILE A 19 -4.03 11.49 -3.91
N GLY A 20 -4.58 10.31 -4.18
CA GLY A 20 -6.01 10.00 -4.08
C GLY A 20 -6.85 10.59 -5.22
N ARG A 21 -6.22 11.13 -6.27
CA ARG A 21 -6.91 11.74 -7.43
C ARG A 21 -6.81 10.90 -8.70
N CYS A 22 -6.37 9.65 -8.59
CA CYS A 22 -6.18 8.74 -9.72
C CYS A 22 -5.35 9.37 -10.84
N LYS A 23 -4.28 10.10 -10.51
CA LYS A 23 -3.40 10.74 -11.50
C LYS A 23 -2.15 9.92 -11.72
N ALA A 24 -1.74 9.79 -12.98
CA ALA A 24 -0.49 9.19 -13.38
C ALA A 24 0.35 10.21 -14.14
N ARG A 25 1.52 10.55 -13.59
CA ARG A 25 2.43 11.52 -14.21
C ARG A 25 3.37 10.83 -15.18
N ILE A 26 3.28 11.20 -16.46
CA ILE A 26 4.06 10.65 -17.57
C ILE A 26 4.54 11.81 -18.43
N ASP A 27 5.72 11.65 -19.02
CA ASP A 27 6.28 12.63 -19.94
C ASP A 27 5.34 12.85 -21.15
N SER A 28 5.07 14.11 -21.49
CA SER A 28 4.10 14.46 -22.54
C SER A 28 4.49 13.90 -23.91
N TYR A 29 5.79 13.87 -24.22
CA TYR A 29 6.26 13.30 -25.48
C TYR A 29 6.04 11.78 -25.54
N LEU A 30 6.14 11.08 -24.40
CA LEU A 30 5.75 9.67 -24.33
C LEU A 30 4.23 9.50 -24.52
N LEU A 31 3.40 10.30 -23.86
CA LEU A 31 1.93 10.26 -24.01
C LEU A 31 1.49 10.47 -25.47
N GLU A 32 2.10 11.42 -26.17
CA GLU A 32 1.83 11.70 -27.58
C GLU A 32 2.12 10.49 -28.48
N LYS A 33 3.15 9.68 -28.18
CA LYS A 33 3.48 8.46 -28.96
C LYS A 33 2.36 7.43 -28.98
N ILE A 34 1.54 7.39 -27.93
CA ILE A 34 0.36 6.51 -27.81
C ILE A 34 -0.96 7.23 -28.09
N GLY A 35 -0.92 8.49 -28.56
CA GLY A 35 -2.12 9.27 -28.88
C GLY A 35 -2.96 9.66 -27.66
N VAL A 36 -2.32 9.85 -26.51
CA VAL A 36 -2.95 10.26 -25.25
C VAL A 36 -2.64 11.73 -25.00
N ALA A 37 -3.67 12.54 -24.76
CA ALA A 37 -3.51 13.94 -24.36
C ALA A 37 -3.46 14.08 -22.82
N ILE A 38 -2.97 15.20 -22.32
CA ILE A 38 -3.07 15.52 -20.89
C ILE A 38 -4.55 15.58 -20.50
N GLY A 39 -4.92 14.91 -19.41
CA GLY A 39 -6.31 14.79 -18.95
C GLY A 39 -7.08 13.61 -19.53
N ASP A 40 -6.57 12.94 -20.57
CA ASP A 40 -7.15 11.68 -21.04
C ASP A 40 -6.99 10.59 -19.98
N ILE A 41 -7.92 9.64 -19.97
CA ILE A 41 -7.83 8.46 -19.11
C ILE A 41 -6.99 7.38 -19.82
N ILE A 42 -6.01 6.86 -19.09
CA ILE A 42 -5.16 5.76 -19.50
C ILE A 42 -5.49 4.50 -18.72
N GLU A 43 -5.28 3.36 -19.36
CA GLU A 43 -5.31 2.05 -18.73
C GLU A 43 -3.88 1.67 -18.37
N ILE A 44 -3.68 1.29 -17.12
CA ILE A 44 -2.40 0.87 -16.56
C ILE A 44 -2.52 -0.63 -16.28
N VAL A 45 -1.68 -1.42 -16.95
CA VAL A 45 -1.67 -2.87 -16.86
C VAL A 45 -0.40 -3.31 -16.12
N GLY A 46 -0.58 -3.71 -14.85
CA GLY A 46 0.39 -4.42 -14.03
C GLY A 46 0.02 -5.90 -13.91
N ASN A 47 0.14 -6.48 -12.72
CA ASN A 47 -0.45 -7.80 -12.41
C ASN A 47 -1.99 -7.75 -12.49
N ARG A 48 -2.54 -6.58 -12.18
CA ARG A 48 -3.95 -6.23 -12.40
C ARG A 48 -4.05 -4.97 -13.27
N SER A 49 -5.17 -4.83 -13.98
CA SER A 49 -5.46 -3.63 -14.77
C SER A 49 -6.24 -2.62 -13.94
N THR A 50 -5.82 -1.35 -13.99
CA THR A 50 -6.53 -0.21 -13.40
C THR A 50 -6.51 0.98 -14.37
N ALA A 51 -7.03 2.13 -13.95
CA ALA A 51 -7.09 3.33 -14.76
C ALA A 51 -6.68 4.57 -13.98
N ALA A 52 -6.13 5.54 -14.70
CA ALA A 52 -5.73 6.83 -14.14
C ALA A 52 -5.88 7.93 -15.20
N ILE A 53 -5.90 9.18 -14.75
CA ILE A 53 -5.87 10.38 -15.58
C ILE A 53 -4.41 10.69 -15.90
N ALA A 54 -4.08 10.80 -17.19
CA ALA A 54 -2.76 11.18 -17.66
C ALA A 54 -2.46 12.63 -17.28
N TRP A 55 -1.32 12.85 -16.63
CA TRP A 55 -0.87 14.16 -16.15
C TRP A 55 0.59 14.39 -16.56
N PRO A 56 1.03 15.64 -16.81
CA PRO A 56 2.41 15.91 -17.18
C PRO A 56 3.40 15.44 -16.10
N ALA A 57 4.52 14.88 -16.55
CA ALA A 57 5.68 14.59 -15.70
C ALA A 57 6.23 15.85 -15.01
N TYR A 58 7.03 15.65 -13.97
CA TYR A 58 7.83 16.73 -13.42
C TYR A 58 8.96 17.10 -14.39
N PRO A 59 9.42 18.36 -14.40
CA PRO A 59 10.50 18.79 -15.30
C PRO A 59 11.76 17.91 -15.22
N GLU A 60 12.09 17.38 -14.04
CA GLU A 60 13.28 16.54 -13.83
C GLU A 60 13.12 15.12 -14.37
N ASP A 61 11.89 14.71 -14.68
CA ASP A 61 11.56 13.40 -15.23
C ASP A 61 11.33 13.45 -16.75
N ALA A 62 11.48 14.62 -17.37
CA ALA A 62 11.31 14.81 -18.80
C ALA A 62 12.19 13.82 -19.60
N GLY A 63 11.58 13.18 -20.59
CA GLY A 63 12.22 12.18 -21.45
C GLY A 63 12.54 10.82 -20.80
N LYS A 64 12.31 10.63 -19.50
CA LYS A 64 12.54 9.34 -18.83
C LYS A 64 11.34 8.40 -19.05
N PRO A 65 11.56 7.10 -19.30
CA PRO A 65 10.50 6.11 -19.48
C PRO A 65 9.88 5.68 -18.14
N ILE A 66 9.42 6.64 -17.34
CA ILE A 66 8.86 6.41 -16.01
C ILE A 66 7.41 6.88 -15.94
N ILE A 67 6.66 6.25 -15.04
CA ILE A 67 5.31 6.64 -14.65
C ILE A 67 5.30 6.84 -13.14
N ARG A 68 4.90 8.02 -12.68
CA ARG A 68 4.68 8.26 -11.25
C ARG A 68 3.23 8.07 -10.89
N MET A 69 2.98 7.22 -9.91
CA MET A 69 1.66 6.85 -9.40
C MET A 69 1.66 6.96 -7.88
N ASP A 70 0.51 7.27 -7.27
CA ASP A 70 0.34 7.18 -5.82
C ASP A 70 0.23 5.72 -5.36
N GLY A 71 0.35 5.47 -4.05
CA GLY A 71 0.33 4.12 -3.49
C GLY A 71 -0.99 3.38 -3.70
N ILE A 72 -2.11 4.09 -3.84
CA ILE A 72 -3.42 3.50 -4.14
C ILE A 72 -3.46 2.99 -5.58
N THR A 73 -3.05 3.81 -6.55
CA THR A 73 -3.00 3.41 -7.97
C THR A 73 -2.02 2.26 -8.18
N ARG A 74 -0.86 2.28 -7.49
CA ARG A 74 0.09 1.16 -7.46
C ARG A 74 -0.58 -0.13 -6.95
N LYS A 75 -1.30 -0.06 -5.83
CA LYS A 75 -2.01 -1.23 -5.28
C LYS A 75 -3.09 -1.75 -6.21
N ASN A 76 -3.84 -0.85 -6.85
CA ASN A 76 -4.89 -1.23 -7.80
C ASN A 76 -4.32 -1.98 -9.01
N ALA A 77 -3.15 -1.57 -9.49
CA ALA A 77 -2.40 -2.27 -10.53
C ALA A 77 -1.64 -3.52 -10.02
N GLU A 78 -1.60 -3.74 -8.70
CA GLU A 78 -0.83 -4.80 -8.03
C GLU A 78 0.65 -4.77 -8.45
N VAL A 79 1.25 -3.57 -8.41
CA VAL A 79 2.66 -3.35 -8.75
C VAL A 79 3.35 -2.52 -7.70
N SER A 80 4.66 -2.67 -7.62
CA SER A 80 5.49 -1.92 -6.69
C SER A 80 6.43 -0.93 -7.40
N ILE A 81 7.04 -0.03 -6.62
CA ILE A 81 8.06 0.90 -7.10
C ILE A 81 9.24 0.10 -7.70
N GLY A 82 9.73 0.54 -8.86
CA GLY A 82 10.84 -0.08 -9.59
C GLY A 82 10.41 -1.09 -10.65
N GLU A 83 9.20 -1.64 -10.55
CA GLU A 83 8.62 -2.56 -11.54
C GLU A 83 8.19 -1.83 -12.81
N TYR A 84 7.71 -2.58 -13.80
CA TYR A 84 7.26 -2.02 -15.08
C TYR A 84 5.78 -2.28 -15.28
N VAL A 85 5.08 -1.27 -15.82
CA VAL A 85 3.69 -1.39 -16.25
C VAL A 85 3.57 -1.09 -17.74
N THR A 86 2.52 -1.65 -18.34
CA THR A 86 2.12 -1.29 -19.71
C THR A 86 1.01 -0.25 -19.67
N VAL A 87 1.18 0.84 -20.39
CA VAL A 87 0.26 1.97 -20.43
C VAL A 87 -0.28 2.16 -21.83
N ARG A 88 -1.59 2.33 -21.94
CA ARG A 88 -2.28 2.60 -23.22
C ARG A 88 -3.49 3.50 -23.03
N LYS A 89 -4.00 4.08 -24.13
CA LYS A 89 -5.24 4.86 -24.10
C LYS A 89 -6.41 3.96 -23.69
N ALA A 90 -7.16 4.36 -22.66
CA ALA A 90 -8.29 3.57 -22.18
C ALA A 90 -9.49 3.68 -23.11
N LYS A 91 -10.24 2.58 -23.25
CA LYS A 91 -11.60 2.60 -23.82
C LYS A 91 -12.61 2.90 -22.71
N VAL A 92 -12.72 4.18 -22.37
CA VAL A 92 -13.56 4.65 -21.27
C VAL A 92 -15.03 4.56 -21.61
N LYS A 93 -15.84 4.09 -20.66
CA LYS A 93 -17.30 4.16 -20.71
C LYS A 93 -17.83 4.94 -19.52
N VAL A 94 -18.96 5.62 -19.67
CA VAL A 94 -19.63 6.26 -18.53
C VAL A 94 -20.31 5.18 -17.69
N ALA A 95 -20.05 5.19 -16.38
CA ALA A 95 -20.68 4.26 -15.47
C ALA A 95 -22.17 4.58 -15.29
N ARG A 96 -23.04 3.59 -15.47
CA ARG A 96 -24.46 3.71 -15.09
C ARG A 96 -24.65 3.44 -13.61
N THR A 97 -23.98 2.41 -13.11
CA THR A 97 -24.04 2.02 -11.70
C THR A 97 -22.66 1.58 -11.20
N ILE A 98 -22.35 1.96 -9.96
CA ILE A 98 -21.15 1.51 -9.24
C ILE A 98 -21.55 1.07 -7.84
N SER A 99 -21.02 -0.06 -7.38
CA SER A 99 -21.17 -0.52 -6.00
C SER A 99 -19.84 -0.38 -5.26
N LEU A 100 -19.86 0.37 -4.16
CA LEU A 100 -18.69 0.60 -3.31
C LEU A 100 -18.92 -0.06 -1.95
N ALA A 101 -17.90 -0.72 -1.42
CA ALA A 101 -17.91 -1.25 -0.07
C ALA A 101 -16.71 -0.69 0.72
N PRO A 102 -16.88 -0.32 1.99
CA PRO A 102 -15.75 0.08 2.82
C PRO A 102 -14.80 -1.10 3.07
N VAL A 103 -13.49 -0.85 3.16
CA VAL A 103 -12.49 -1.92 3.35
C VAL A 103 -12.20 -2.18 4.83
N SER A 104 -12.13 -1.14 5.67
CA SER A 104 -11.60 -1.23 7.03
C SER A 104 -12.56 -0.78 8.13
N VAL A 105 -13.71 -0.18 7.79
CA VAL A 105 -14.65 0.40 8.76
C VAL A 105 -16.07 -0.02 8.42
N LYS A 106 -16.83 -0.47 9.43
CA LYS A 106 -18.29 -0.58 9.29
C LYS A 106 -18.87 0.83 9.28
N LEU A 107 -19.41 1.24 8.13
CA LEU A 107 -20.05 2.54 8.03
C LEU A 107 -21.46 2.46 8.62
N HIS A 108 -21.79 3.38 9.52
CA HIS A 108 -23.17 3.64 9.91
C HIS A 108 -23.83 4.46 8.79
N VAL A 109 -24.25 3.78 7.72
CA VAL A 109 -24.87 4.42 6.54
C VAL A 109 -26.33 4.77 6.87
N GLN A 110 -26.54 5.91 7.53
CA GLN A 110 -27.85 6.57 7.64
C GLN A 110 -27.82 8.05 7.20
N ASP A 111 -26.66 8.60 6.85
CA ASP A 111 -26.53 10.00 6.41
C ASP A 111 -26.71 10.16 4.90
N GLU A 112 -27.81 10.78 4.47
CA GLU A 112 -27.98 11.27 3.08
C GLU A 112 -26.83 12.20 2.67
N ASN A 113 -26.28 12.97 3.61
CA ASN A 113 -25.12 13.85 3.42
C ASN A 113 -23.86 13.11 2.96
N LEU A 114 -23.67 11.85 3.38
CA LEU A 114 -22.52 11.04 2.96
C LEU A 114 -22.63 10.69 1.47
N TYR A 115 -23.84 10.42 0.98
CA TYR A 115 -24.05 10.05 -0.41
C TYR A 115 -23.69 11.21 -1.35
N GLU A 116 -24.19 12.40 -1.05
CA GLU A 116 -23.92 13.60 -1.84
C GLU A 116 -22.43 13.99 -1.78
N PHE A 117 -21.81 13.88 -0.60
CA PHE A 117 -20.37 14.08 -0.44
C PHE A 117 -19.55 13.14 -1.34
N LEU A 118 -19.88 11.84 -1.33
CA LEU A 118 -19.17 10.84 -2.12
C LEU A 118 -19.36 11.11 -3.61
N LYS A 119 -20.59 11.41 -4.05
CA LYS A 119 -20.87 11.74 -5.45
C LYS A 119 -20.00 12.90 -5.94
N ASN A 120 -19.95 14.00 -5.18
CA ASN A 120 -19.16 15.17 -5.54
C ASN A 120 -17.65 14.93 -5.59
N ARG A 121 -17.15 13.97 -4.79
CA ARG A 121 -15.72 13.61 -4.78
C ARG A 121 -15.33 12.60 -5.84
N LEU A 122 -16.28 11.78 -6.30
CA LEU A 122 -16.03 10.67 -7.20
C LEU A 122 -16.20 11.04 -8.68
N ILE A 123 -16.88 12.14 -9.00
CA ILE A 123 -17.05 12.62 -10.38
C ILE A 123 -15.69 12.73 -11.09
N ASP A 124 -15.68 12.34 -12.36
CA ASP A 124 -14.52 12.27 -13.24
C ASP A 124 -13.44 11.26 -12.87
N LEU A 125 -13.55 10.56 -11.73
CA LEU A 125 -12.59 9.52 -11.40
C LEU A 125 -12.76 8.30 -12.32
N PRO A 126 -11.66 7.84 -12.95
CA PRO A 126 -11.65 6.58 -13.65
C PRO A 126 -11.48 5.43 -12.64
N VAL A 127 -12.26 4.38 -12.81
CA VAL A 127 -12.22 3.21 -11.92
C VAL A 127 -12.42 1.91 -12.70
N VAL A 128 -11.82 0.83 -12.19
CA VAL A 128 -12.02 -0.54 -12.63
C VAL A 128 -12.60 -1.36 -11.47
N GLN A 129 -13.40 -2.38 -11.78
CA GLN A 129 -13.91 -3.30 -10.77
C GLN A 129 -12.77 -3.96 -9.99
N GLY A 130 -12.78 -3.78 -8.67
CA GLY A 130 -11.77 -4.22 -7.70
C GLY A 130 -10.85 -3.09 -7.21
N ASP A 131 -10.93 -1.90 -7.82
CA ASP A 131 -10.07 -0.78 -7.42
C ASP A 131 -10.44 -0.27 -6.03
N ILE A 132 -9.42 0.17 -5.31
CA ILE A 132 -9.53 0.87 -4.04
C ILE A 132 -9.49 2.38 -4.33
N ILE A 133 -10.39 3.11 -3.68
CA ILE A 133 -10.48 4.57 -3.71
C ILE A 133 -10.36 5.05 -2.26
N GLN A 134 -9.40 5.93 -1.99
CA GLN A 134 -9.26 6.57 -0.68
C GLN A 134 -9.98 7.91 -0.70
N LEU A 135 -10.88 8.13 0.26
CA LEU A 135 -11.60 9.39 0.43
C LEU A 135 -11.43 9.87 1.86
N SER A 136 -11.14 11.16 2.03
CA SER A 136 -11.09 11.78 3.35
C SER A 136 -12.50 12.11 3.83
N LEU A 137 -13.02 11.34 4.78
CA LEU A 137 -14.30 11.56 5.46
C LEU A 137 -14.04 12.14 6.85
N PHE A 138 -14.53 13.35 7.10
CA PHE A 138 -14.36 14.05 8.39
C PHE A 138 -12.89 14.11 8.87
N GLY A 139 -11.95 14.31 7.93
CA GLY A 139 -10.51 14.35 8.23
C GLY A 139 -9.84 12.98 8.32
N ASN A 140 -10.59 11.87 8.26
CA ASN A 140 -10.05 10.52 8.31
C ASN A 140 -10.05 9.87 6.92
N PRO A 141 -8.95 9.25 6.47
CA PRO A 141 -8.93 8.50 5.21
C PRO A 141 -9.76 7.21 5.36
N VAL A 142 -10.70 7.02 4.45
CA VAL A 142 -11.52 5.81 4.36
C VAL A 142 -11.37 5.21 2.96
N ASN A 143 -11.04 3.92 2.92
CA ASN A 143 -10.85 3.19 1.68
C ASN A 143 -12.14 2.47 1.29
N PHE A 144 -12.54 2.67 0.03
CA PHE A 144 -13.68 2.02 -0.60
C PHE A 144 -13.22 1.15 -1.74
N MET A 145 -13.71 -0.09 -1.80
CA MET A 145 -13.47 -0.99 -2.92
C MET A 145 -14.63 -0.92 -3.92
N VAL A 146 -14.30 -0.84 -5.21
CA VAL A 146 -15.24 -0.94 -6.32
C VAL A 146 -15.65 -2.39 -6.51
N VAL A 147 -16.70 -2.84 -5.83
CA VAL A 147 -17.14 -4.24 -5.87
C VAL A 147 -17.69 -4.61 -7.25
N ARG A 148 -18.45 -3.70 -7.87
CA ARG A 148 -19.05 -3.89 -9.20
C ARG A 148 -19.18 -2.55 -9.93
N SER A 149 -19.03 -2.58 -11.25
CA SER A 149 -19.37 -1.48 -12.15
C SER A 149 -20.19 -1.98 -13.33
N SER A 150 -21.11 -1.14 -13.82
CA SER A 150 -21.86 -1.39 -15.05
C SER A 150 -21.77 -0.16 -15.97
N PRO A 151 -21.22 -0.29 -17.18
CA PRO A 151 -20.66 -1.51 -17.80
C PRO A 151 -19.33 -1.96 -17.15
N LYS A 152 -18.89 -3.20 -17.45
CA LYS A 152 -17.56 -3.70 -17.05
C LYS A 152 -16.44 -3.03 -17.87
N GLY A 153 -15.25 -3.01 -17.30
CA GLY A 153 -14.03 -2.42 -17.86
C GLY A 153 -13.66 -1.11 -17.17
N VAL A 154 -12.86 -0.28 -17.86
CA VAL A 154 -12.54 1.07 -17.40
C VAL A 154 -13.77 1.95 -17.53
N VAL A 155 -14.28 2.43 -16.39
CA VAL A 155 -15.41 3.34 -16.36
C VAL A 155 -15.05 4.66 -15.71
N LYS A 156 -15.69 5.73 -16.17
CA LYS A 156 -15.64 7.05 -15.57
C LYS A 156 -16.94 7.30 -14.82
N ILE A 157 -16.83 7.86 -13.62
CA ILE A 157 -17.98 8.27 -12.80
C ILE A 157 -18.46 9.64 -13.27
N ASP A 158 -19.77 9.78 -13.47
CA ASP A 158 -20.41 11.00 -13.96
C ASP A 158 -21.60 11.37 -13.05
N TYR A 159 -22.23 12.53 -13.29
CA TYR A 159 -23.36 13.03 -12.50
C TYR A 159 -24.57 12.08 -12.50
N ASP A 160 -24.76 11.31 -13.57
CA ASP A 160 -25.87 10.36 -13.72
C ASP A 160 -25.54 8.96 -13.19
N THR A 161 -24.31 8.72 -12.75
CA THR A 161 -23.91 7.42 -12.19
C THR A 161 -24.62 7.19 -10.86
N GLN A 162 -25.38 6.09 -10.76
CA GLN A 162 -25.95 5.65 -9.49
C GLN A 162 -24.89 4.94 -8.65
N ILE A 163 -24.56 5.52 -7.49
CA ILE A 163 -23.62 4.94 -6.54
C ILE A 163 -24.44 4.08 -5.56
N LYS A 164 -23.97 2.88 -5.25
CA LYS A 164 -24.57 2.00 -4.24
C LYS A 164 -23.53 1.71 -3.17
N LEU A 165 -23.80 2.16 -1.95
CA LEU A 165 -22.92 1.89 -0.80
C LEU A 165 -23.37 0.62 -0.12
N LEU A 166 -22.49 -0.37 -0.11
CA LEU A 166 -22.69 -1.59 0.65
C LEU A 166 -22.33 -1.34 2.11
N LYS A 167 -23.18 -1.80 3.01
CA LYS A 167 -23.00 -1.64 4.47
C LYS A 167 -21.95 -2.58 5.04
N GLU A 168 -21.83 -3.75 4.42
CA GLU A 168 -20.84 -4.75 4.81
C GLU A 168 -19.53 -4.51 4.09
N PRO A 169 -18.39 -4.67 4.80
CA PRO A 169 -17.09 -4.55 4.18
C PRO A 169 -16.91 -5.62 3.10
N ALA A 170 -16.17 -5.28 2.04
CA ALA A 170 -15.86 -6.25 0.99
C ALA A 170 -15.15 -7.48 1.60
N PRO A 171 -15.49 -8.71 1.16
CA PRO A 171 -14.88 -9.92 1.70
C PRO A 171 -13.35 -9.91 1.58
N GLU A 172 -12.71 -10.41 2.64
CA GLU A 172 -11.30 -10.44 2.99
C GLU A 172 -10.29 -10.41 1.84
N ARG A 173 -9.55 -9.30 1.71
CA ARG A 173 -8.15 -9.34 1.23
C ARG A 173 -7.16 -8.51 2.05
N THR A 174 -7.60 -7.52 2.85
CA THR A 174 -6.65 -6.74 3.66
C THR A 174 -7.34 -6.12 4.87
N ARG A 175 -7.17 -6.71 6.07
CA ARG A 175 -7.66 -6.17 7.35
C ARG A 175 -6.84 -4.98 7.87
N ILE A 176 -5.80 -4.58 7.15
CA ILE A 176 -4.96 -3.44 7.51
C ILE A 176 -5.50 -2.22 6.77
N ALA A 177 -5.74 -1.13 7.49
CA ALA A 177 -5.88 0.18 6.85
C ALA A 177 -4.67 0.36 5.93
N TYR A 178 -4.90 0.41 4.62
CA TYR A 178 -3.82 0.45 3.64
C TYR A 178 -3.10 1.79 3.77
N ILE A 179 -2.01 1.78 4.53
CA ILE A 179 -1.09 2.88 4.75
C ILE A 179 0.01 2.70 3.72
N THR A 180 0.33 3.77 3.01
CA THR A 180 1.38 3.86 2.01
C THR A 180 2.47 4.80 2.53
N TYR A 181 3.61 4.86 1.86
CA TYR A 181 4.61 5.88 2.19
C TYR A 181 4.10 7.31 1.96
N ASP A 182 3.12 7.46 1.07
CA ASP A 182 2.49 8.73 0.75
C ASP A 182 1.72 9.30 1.96
N ASP A 183 1.27 8.42 2.87
CA ASP A 183 0.58 8.78 4.12
C ASP A 183 1.54 9.20 5.25
N ILE A 184 2.87 9.12 5.04
CA ILE A 184 3.87 9.41 6.07
C ILE A 184 4.51 10.78 5.84
N GLY A 185 4.17 11.74 6.71
CA GLY A 185 4.76 13.07 6.72
C GLY A 185 6.11 13.13 7.44
N GLY A 186 7.04 13.95 6.93
CA GLY A 186 8.26 14.35 7.65
C GLY A 186 9.37 13.31 7.79
N LEU A 187 9.18 12.06 7.33
CA LEU A 187 10.12 10.95 7.50
C LEU A 187 10.76 10.48 6.19
N LYS A 188 10.97 11.37 5.22
CA LYS A 188 11.42 10.99 3.86
C LYS A 188 12.74 10.22 3.86
N GLU A 189 13.71 10.63 4.68
CA GLU A 189 15.01 9.97 4.78
C GLU A 189 14.89 8.57 5.39
N GLN A 190 14.08 8.44 6.45
CA GLN A 190 13.85 7.17 7.15
C GLN A 190 13.09 6.20 6.25
N VAL A 191 12.07 6.69 5.53
CA VAL A 191 11.36 5.92 4.50
C VAL A 191 12.33 5.39 3.45
N GLN A 192 13.22 6.24 2.93
CA GLN A 192 14.19 5.82 1.92
C GLN A 192 15.15 4.75 2.45
N ARG A 193 15.70 4.93 3.66
CA ARG A 193 16.56 3.90 4.28
C ARG A 193 15.85 2.57 4.45
N ILE A 194 14.59 2.57 4.92
CA ILE A 194 13.87 1.31 5.10
C ILE A 194 13.55 0.64 3.76
N ARG A 195 13.25 1.40 2.70
CA ARG A 195 13.09 0.82 1.36
C ARG A 195 14.35 0.10 0.89
N GLU A 196 15.51 0.70 1.11
CA GLU A 196 16.80 0.10 0.76
C GLU A 196 17.09 -1.16 1.60
N LEU A 197 16.70 -1.18 2.87
CA LEU A 197 16.96 -2.29 3.79
C LEU A 197 15.94 -3.44 3.67
N VAL A 198 14.70 -3.16 3.27
CA VAL A 198 13.60 -4.14 3.23
C VAL A 198 13.14 -4.45 1.82
N GLU A 199 12.75 -3.43 1.05
CA GLU A 199 12.17 -3.68 -0.27
C GLU A 199 13.19 -4.13 -1.29
N LEU A 200 14.38 -3.54 -1.29
CA LEU A 200 15.40 -3.85 -2.27
C LEU A 200 15.85 -5.33 -2.19
N PRO A 201 16.12 -5.92 -1.00
CA PRO A 201 16.37 -7.36 -0.89
C PRO A 201 15.24 -8.25 -1.37
N LEU A 202 13.99 -7.89 -1.06
CA LEU A 202 12.83 -8.71 -1.39
C LEU A 202 12.50 -8.70 -2.88
N LYS A 203 12.64 -7.54 -3.54
CA LYS A 203 12.32 -7.37 -4.96
C LYS A 203 13.48 -7.72 -5.89
N HIS A 204 14.71 -7.49 -5.45
CA HIS A 204 15.91 -7.64 -6.28
C HIS A 204 16.97 -8.54 -5.61
N PRO A 205 16.63 -9.78 -5.21
CA PRO A 205 17.58 -10.69 -4.56
C PRO A 205 18.81 -11.00 -5.44
N GLU A 206 18.69 -10.88 -6.75
CA GLU A 206 19.78 -11.03 -7.71
C GLU A 206 20.91 -10.00 -7.52
N LEU A 207 20.60 -8.78 -7.08
CA LEU A 207 21.60 -7.74 -6.85
C LEU A 207 22.50 -8.12 -5.66
N PHE A 208 21.90 -8.60 -4.57
CA PHE A 208 22.60 -9.05 -3.38
C PHE A 208 23.48 -10.26 -3.67
N LYS A 209 22.95 -11.24 -4.43
CA LYS A 209 23.73 -12.41 -4.88
C LYS A 209 24.93 -12.03 -5.74
N ARG A 210 24.78 -11.06 -6.66
CA ARG A 210 25.88 -10.59 -7.52
C ARG A 210 26.96 -9.85 -6.75
N LEU A 211 26.56 -9.07 -5.75
CA LEU A 211 27.46 -8.31 -4.90
C LEU A 211 28.12 -9.17 -3.81
N GLY A 212 27.61 -10.38 -3.56
CA GLY A 212 28.12 -11.28 -2.53
C GLY A 212 27.86 -10.76 -1.11
N ILE A 213 26.83 -9.94 -0.93
CA ILE A 213 26.44 -9.37 0.37
C ILE A 213 25.12 -9.98 0.83
N GLU A 214 25.02 -10.24 2.13
CA GLU A 214 23.75 -10.68 2.73
C GLU A 214 22.89 -9.46 3.08
N PRO A 215 21.58 -9.51 2.82
CA PRO A 215 20.68 -8.45 3.26
C PRO A 215 20.54 -8.46 4.79
N PRO A 216 20.31 -7.29 5.40
CA PRO A 216 20.09 -7.19 6.83
C PRO A 216 18.80 -7.94 7.21
N LYS A 217 18.88 -8.84 8.19
CA LYS A 217 17.74 -9.65 8.67
C LYS A 217 16.88 -8.94 9.72
N GLY A 218 17.39 -7.87 10.35
CA GLY A 218 16.72 -7.17 11.44
C GLY A 218 16.91 -5.66 11.35
N ILE A 219 15.83 -4.92 11.64
CA ILE A 219 15.80 -3.45 11.64
C ILE A 219 15.18 -3.00 12.96
N LEU A 220 15.88 -2.12 13.67
CA LEU A 220 15.39 -1.51 14.90
C LEU A 220 14.98 -0.06 14.66
N LEU A 221 13.70 0.23 14.83
CA LEU A 221 13.17 1.60 14.79
C LEU A 221 13.12 2.17 16.21
N TYR A 222 13.87 3.24 16.48
CA TYR A 222 13.93 3.86 17.81
C TYR A 222 13.54 5.34 17.78
N GLY A 223 13.40 5.95 18.96
CA GLY A 223 13.07 7.38 19.15
C GLY A 223 11.79 7.59 19.97
N PRO A 224 11.35 8.84 20.16
CA PRO A 224 10.19 9.16 21.01
C PRO A 224 8.89 8.46 20.56
N PRO A 225 7.93 8.27 21.49
CA PRO A 225 6.59 7.82 21.15
C PRO A 225 5.89 8.85 20.25
N GLY A 226 4.99 8.39 19.38
CA GLY A 226 4.22 9.26 18.48
C GLY A 226 4.95 9.70 17.20
N CYS A 227 6.21 9.30 16.98
CA CYS A 227 6.95 9.61 15.74
C CYS A 227 6.59 8.70 14.54
N GLY A 228 5.48 7.98 14.56
CA GLY A 228 5.00 7.19 13.42
C GLY A 228 5.74 5.88 13.12
N LYS A 229 6.45 5.26 14.08
CA LYS A 229 7.18 3.98 13.87
C LYS A 229 6.26 2.86 13.40
N THR A 230 5.13 2.67 14.08
CA THR A 230 4.10 1.68 13.74
C THR A 230 3.48 1.97 12.37
N LEU A 231 3.27 3.24 12.01
CA LEU A 231 2.76 3.63 10.70
C LEU A 231 3.77 3.30 9.60
N LEU A 232 5.05 3.59 9.84
CA LEU A 232 6.15 3.30 8.92
C LEU A 232 6.29 1.81 8.66
N ALA A 233 6.28 0.97 9.70
CA ALA A 233 6.33 -0.48 9.54
C ALA A 233 5.14 -1.03 8.73
N LYS A 234 3.93 -0.53 8.99
CA LYS A 234 2.73 -0.90 8.23
C LYS A 234 2.82 -0.47 6.76
N ALA A 235 3.36 0.71 6.48
CA ALA A 235 3.56 1.19 5.11
C ALA A 235 4.53 0.31 4.32
N VAL A 236 5.65 -0.05 4.96
CA VAL A 236 6.68 -0.90 4.35
C VAL A 236 6.12 -2.28 4.02
N ALA A 237 5.35 -2.85 4.93
CA ALA A 237 4.70 -4.14 4.71
C ALA A 237 3.71 -4.11 3.53
N ASN A 238 2.89 -3.06 3.45
CA ASN A 238 1.91 -2.91 2.38
C ASN A 238 2.56 -2.71 0.99
N GLU A 239 3.68 -1.99 0.93
CA GLU A 239 4.36 -1.62 -0.34
C GLU A 239 5.38 -2.67 -0.82
N SER A 240 5.86 -3.52 0.09
CA SER A 240 6.70 -4.68 -0.24
C SER A 240 5.89 -5.90 -0.68
N ASP A 241 4.55 -5.87 -0.53
CA ASP A 241 3.64 -7.00 -0.76
C ASP A 241 4.06 -8.28 0.00
N ALA A 242 4.81 -8.12 1.09
CA ALA A 242 5.25 -9.19 1.95
C ALA A 242 4.16 -9.58 2.95
N TYR A 243 4.13 -10.85 3.35
CA TYR A 243 3.25 -11.32 4.41
C TYR A 243 3.58 -10.61 5.73
N PHE A 244 2.61 -9.88 6.29
CA PHE A 244 2.85 -9.07 7.48
C PHE A 244 2.28 -9.71 8.74
N ILE A 245 3.13 -9.87 9.76
CA ILE A 245 2.71 -10.29 11.09
C ILE A 245 3.11 -9.19 12.08
N SER A 246 2.12 -8.67 12.81
CA SER A 246 2.35 -7.70 13.88
C SER A 246 2.26 -8.41 15.23
N ILE A 247 3.25 -8.16 16.07
CA ILE A 247 3.32 -8.58 17.46
C ILE A 247 3.34 -7.32 18.32
N ASN A 248 2.46 -7.24 19.30
CA ASN A 248 2.53 -6.19 20.31
C ASN A 248 3.14 -6.80 21.59
N GLY A 249 4.23 -6.24 22.09
CA GLY A 249 5.01 -6.82 23.18
C GLY A 249 4.20 -7.16 24.46
N PRO A 250 3.39 -6.24 25.03
CA PRO A 250 2.44 -6.54 26.10
C PRO A 250 1.48 -7.72 25.81
N GLU A 251 1.10 -7.94 24.55
CA GLU A 251 0.20 -9.03 24.16
C GLU A 251 0.88 -10.41 24.21
N VAL A 252 2.21 -10.43 24.14
CA VAL A 252 3.02 -11.63 24.36
C VAL A 252 3.19 -11.89 25.85
N MET A 253 3.39 -10.85 26.66
CA MET A 253 3.65 -10.96 28.10
C MET A 253 2.40 -11.25 28.94
N SER A 254 1.21 -10.88 28.47
CA SER A 254 -0.06 -11.01 29.22
C SER A 254 -0.67 -12.43 29.24
N LYS A 255 -0.07 -13.40 28.54
CA LYS A 255 -0.58 -14.79 28.48
C LYS A 255 0.12 -15.69 29.49
N PHE A 256 -0.61 -16.72 29.96
CA PHE A 256 -0.15 -17.62 31.04
C PHE A 256 1.14 -18.38 30.69
N TYR A 257 1.80 -18.92 31.71
CA TYR A 257 3.09 -19.65 31.64
C TYR A 257 3.24 -20.53 30.38
N GLY A 258 4.30 -20.29 29.59
CA GLY A 258 4.65 -21.10 28.41
C GLY A 258 3.89 -20.79 27.12
N GLU A 259 2.73 -20.13 27.20
CA GLU A 259 1.96 -19.73 26.00
C GLU A 259 2.69 -18.66 25.18
N SER A 260 3.42 -17.75 25.84
CA SER A 260 4.18 -16.68 25.18
C SER A 260 5.28 -17.23 24.25
N GLU A 261 6.02 -18.26 24.68
CA GLU A 261 7.07 -18.91 23.88
C GLU A 261 6.49 -19.69 22.71
N ALA A 262 5.43 -20.48 22.96
CA ALA A 262 4.75 -21.24 21.93
C ALA A 262 4.18 -20.30 20.85
N ARG A 263 3.60 -19.18 21.28
CA ARG A 263 3.09 -18.13 20.38
C ARG A 263 4.21 -17.51 19.52
N LEU A 264 5.35 -17.17 20.11
CA LEU A 264 6.50 -16.66 19.34
C LEU A 264 6.96 -17.68 18.28
N ARG A 265 7.10 -18.96 18.66
CA ARG A 265 7.44 -20.03 17.71
C ARG A 265 6.42 -20.14 16.57
N GLU A 266 5.13 -20.11 16.89
CA GLU A 266 4.06 -20.20 15.89
C GLU A 266 4.10 -19.01 14.92
N ILE A 267 4.37 -17.80 15.43
CA ILE A 267 4.45 -16.59 14.60
C ILE A 267 5.62 -16.68 13.63
N PHE A 268 6.82 -17.03 14.11
CA PHE A 268 7.99 -17.19 13.25
C PHE A 268 7.81 -18.31 12.22
N LYS A 269 7.23 -19.45 12.63
CA LYS A 269 6.89 -20.53 11.72
C LYS A 269 5.90 -20.09 10.63
N LYS A 270 4.85 -19.35 10.98
CA LYS A 270 3.91 -18.79 9.99
C LYS A 270 4.58 -17.82 9.04
N ALA A 271 5.51 -17.00 9.53
CA ALA A 271 6.26 -16.08 8.68
C ALA A 271 7.12 -16.85 7.65
N GLU A 272 7.80 -17.91 8.10
CA GLU A 272 8.62 -18.77 7.24
C GLU A 272 7.77 -19.48 6.17
N GLU A 273 6.61 -20.04 6.56
CA GLU A 273 5.67 -20.69 5.63
C GLU A 273 5.08 -19.74 4.58
N ASN A 274 5.00 -18.44 4.89
CA ASN A 274 4.44 -17.40 4.02
C ASN A 274 5.52 -16.45 3.45
N ALA A 275 6.78 -16.88 3.39
CA ALA A 275 7.86 -16.06 2.85
C ALA A 275 7.56 -15.63 1.39
N PRO A 276 7.82 -14.35 1.00
CA PRO A 276 8.48 -13.29 1.78
C PRO A 276 7.59 -12.68 2.87
N ALA A 277 8.11 -12.56 4.09
CA ALA A 277 7.36 -12.10 5.26
C ALA A 277 8.11 -11.06 6.09
N ILE A 278 7.36 -10.19 6.75
CA ILE A 278 7.85 -9.17 7.69
C ILE A 278 7.18 -9.43 9.04
N ILE A 279 8.01 -9.71 10.06
CA ILE A 279 7.59 -9.75 11.46
C ILE A 279 7.87 -8.39 12.06
N PHE A 280 6.82 -7.66 12.45
CA PHE A 280 6.94 -6.39 13.15
C PHE A 280 6.65 -6.59 14.64
N ILE A 281 7.63 -6.26 15.47
CA ILE A 281 7.49 -6.31 16.93
C ILE A 281 7.36 -4.87 17.43
N ASP A 282 6.15 -4.47 17.80
CA ASP A 282 5.89 -3.21 18.47
C ASP A 282 6.18 -3.35 19.98
N GLU A 283 6.67 -2.27 20.60
CA GLU A 283 7.06 -2.26 22.01
C GLU A 283 8.03 -3.39 22.39
N LEU A 284 9.08 -3.60 21.56
CA LEU A 284 10.10 -4.63 21.76
C LEU A 284 10.72 -4.59 23.17
N ASP A 285 10.85 -3.40 23.75
CA ASP A 285 11.36 -3.15 25.09
C ASP A 285 10.56 -3.87 26.19
N SER A 286 9.27 -4.14 25.96
CA SER A 286 8.43 -4.90 26.91
C SER A 286 8.72 -6.40 26.93
N ILE A 287 9.19 -6.98 25.82
CA ILE A 287 9.52 -8.42 25.72
C ILE A 287 11.02 -8.68 25.80
N ALA A 288 11.83 -7.66 25.52
CA ALA A 288 13.29 -7.70 25.59
C ALA A 288 13.85 -6.51 26.38
N PRO A 289 13.58 -6.42 27.70
CA PRO A 289 14.21 -5.43 28.55
C PRO A 289 15.72 -5.68 28.66
N LYS A 290 16.46 -4.68 29.15
CA LYS A 290 17.87 -4.86 29.48
C LYS A 290 18.01 -5.96 30.53
N ARG A 291 18.98 -6.85 30.36
CA ARG A 291 19.21 -8.00 31.26
C ARG A 291 19.29 -7.63 32.75
N GLU A 292 19.77 -6.43 33.06
CA GLU A 292 19.90 -5.88 34.42
C GLU A 292 18.55 -5.54 35.06
N GLU A 293 17.52 -5.25 34.26
CA GLU A 293 16.17 -4.88 34.70
C GLU A 293 15.23 -6.10 34.78
N VAL A 294 15.65 -7.25 34.25
CA VAL A 294 14.83 -8.48 34.21
C VAL A 294 14.86 -9.21 35.55
N THR A 295 13.76 -9.07 36.30
CA THR A 295 13.58 -9.70 37.62
C THR A 295 12.85 -11.05 37.54
N GLY A 296 12.01 -11.27 36.51
CA GLY A 296 11.24 -12.51 36.35
C GLY A 296 11.94 -13.59 35.53
N GLU A 297 11.83 -14.86 35.95
CA GLU A 297 12.32 -16.00 35.14
C GLU A 297 11.61 -16.10 33.79
N VAL A 298 10.32 -15.77 33.74
CA VAL A 298 9.48 -15.85 32.54
C VAL A 298 9.99 -14.89 31.46
N GLU A 299 10.28 -13.64 31.83
CA GLU A 299 10.85 -12.63 30.94
C GLU A 299 12.18 -13.11 30.35
N ARG A 300 13.08 -13.68 31.17
CA ARG A 300 14.37 -14.20 30.68
C ARG A 300 14.19 -15.31 29.64
N ARG A 301 13.22 -16.21 29.83
CA ARG A 301 12.95 -17.30 28.88
C ARG A 301 12.37 -16.78 27.58
N VAL A 302 11.46 -15.81 27.63
CA VAL A 302 10.89 -15.16 26.43
C VAL A 302 12.00 -14.47 25.62
N VAL A 303 12.90 -13.73 26.29
CA VAL A 303 14.07 -13.11 25.63
C VAL A 303 14.96 -14.16 24.98
N ALA A 304 15.28 -15.23 25.71
CA ALA A 304 16.11 -16.32 25.17
C ALA A 304 15.45 -16.99 23.95
N GLN A 305 14.14 -17.20 24.00
CA GLN A 305 13.38 -17.78 22.89
C GLN A 305 13.32 -16.84 21.68
N LEU A 306 13.19 -15.53 21.89
CA LEU A 306 13.21 -14.55 20.81
C LEU A 306 14.58 -14.53 20.11
N LEU A 307 15.67 -14.52 20.88
CA LEU A 307 17.03 -14.59 20.33
C LEU A 307 17.24 -15.86 19.52
N ALA A 308 16.82 -17.02 20.05
CA ALA A 308 16.93 -18.30 19.35
C ALA A 308 16.09 -18.38 18.06
N LEU A 309 15.06 -17.54 17.91
CA LEU A 309 14.26 -17.45 16.67
C LEU A 309 14.82 -16.45 15.66
N MET A 310 15.72 -15.56 16.09
CA MET A 310 16.37 -14.56 15.25
C MET A 310 17.71 -15.04 14.68
N ASP A 311 18.34 -16.03 15.32
CA ASP A 311 19.55 -16.70 14.87
C ASP A 311 19.26 -17.60 13.64
#